data_AF-A0A914TQW9-F1
#
_entry.id   AF-A0A914TQW9-F1
#
_cell.length_a   1.000
_cell.length_b   1.000
_cell.length_c   1.000
_cell.angle_alpha   90.00
_cell.angle_beta   90.00
_cell.angle_gamma   90.00
#
_symmetry.space_group_name_H-M   'P 1'
#
loop_
_entity.id
_entity.type
_entity.pdbx_description
1 polymer ?
#
loop_
_entity_poly.entity_id
_entity_poly.type
_entity_poly.pdbx_seq_one_letter_code
_entity_poly.pdbx_strand_id
1 'polypeptide(L)'
;MIIFFSLNERHRLLVEGGIPAVTYDFEKQKWAQKQRFGTFGIKSGVDIRTLWPTVEEVEEAKALKLYRKHSEAFEIAKKRESDNEKALKDKLAEIRKNEEEYEKKLAEYYTSQEKVEGEKSEQDKIQERRIREIQEYFGYWIDPKDPRFDVMLKQKEAEEKKAEKLAKRQEIEKKKIAAGV
;
A
#
# COMPACT_ATOMS: atom_id res chain seq x y z
N MET A 1 -37.33 -54.65 -18.04
CA MET A 1 -36.43 -55.04 -16.93
C MET A 1 -35.34 -53.97 -16.85
N ILE A 2 -35.55 -52.95 -16.00
CA ILE A 2 -34.62 -51.82 -15.89
C ILE A 2 -33.47 -52.25 -14.99
N ILE A 3 -32.27 -52.28 -15.55
CA ILE A 3 -31.04 -52.67 -14.88
C ILE A 3 -30.69 -51.54 -13.91
N PHE A 4 -31.05 -51.69 -12.64
CA PHE A 4 -30.48 -50.88 -11.55
C PHE A 4 -29.00 -51.24 -11.44
N PHE A 5 -28.11 -50.37 -11.95
CA PHE A 5 -26.73 -50.34 -11.47
C PHE A 5 -26.78 -50.39 -9.94
N SER A 6 -26.06 -51.34 -9.34
CA SER A 6 -26.33 -51.81 -7.98
C SER A 6 -26.21 -50.70 -6.94
N LEU A 7 -27.33 -50.05 -6.62
CA LEU A 7 -27.44 -49.18 -5.45
C LEU A 7 -27.06 -50.00 -4.21
N ASN A 8 -26.16 -49.44 -3.41
CA ASN A 8 -25.81 -50.00 -2.11
C ASN A 8 -27.09 -50.20 -1.29
N GLU A 9 -27.16 -51.26 -0.49
CA GLU A 9 -28.36 -51.68 0.25
C GLU A 9 -28.98 -50.52 1.02
N ARG A 10 -28.13 -49.68 1.62
CA ARG A 10 -28.53 -48.45 2.30
C ARG A 10 -29.32 -47.48 1.43
N HIS A 11 -28.86 -47.23 0.20
CA HIS A 11 -29.53 -46.30 -0.71
C HIS A 11 -30.83 -46.90 -1.25
N ARG A 12 -30.89 -48.22 -1.42
CA ARG A 12 -32.13 -48.92 -1.75
C ARG A 12 -33.18 -48.74 -0.65
N LEU A 13 -32.80 -48.97 0.61
CA LEU A 13 -33.68 -48.78 1.76
C LEU A 13 -34.21 -47.34 1.86
N LEU A 14 -33.37 -46.34 1.59
CA LEU A 14 -33.80 -44.94 1.60
C LEU A 14 -34.84 -44.63 0.50
N VAL A 15 -34.66 -45.18 -0.70
CA VAL A 15 -35.62 -45.04 -1.81
C VAL A 15 -36.95 -45.73 -1.48
N GLU A 16 -36.90 -46.86 -0.77
CA GLU A 16 -38.08 -47.59 -0.29
C GLU A 16 -38.74 -46.92 0.94
N GLY A 17 -38.19 -45.81 1.44
CA GLY A 17 -38.70 -45.11 2.63
C GLY A 17 -38.37 -45.80 3.96
N GLY A 18 -37.50 -46.80 3.93
CA GLY A 18 -36.94 -47.47 5.09
C GLY A 18 -35.87 -46.66 5.80
N ILE A 19 -35.61 -47.01 7.06
CA ILE A 19 -34.61 -46.35 7.89
C ILE A 19 -33.32 -47.18 7.86
N PRO A 20 -32.22 -46.67 7.30
CA PRO A 20 -30.98 -47.44 7.22
C PRO A 20 -30.38 -47.66 8.62
N ALA A 21 -29.79 -48.83 8.88
CA ALA A 21 -29.10 -49.11 10.15
C ALA A 21 -27.91 -48.15 10.39
N VAL A 22 -27.58 -47.91 11.66
CA VAL A 22 -26.39 -47.13 12.05
C VAL A 22 -25.16 -48.02 11.86
N THR A 23 -24.34 -47.73 10.86
CA THR A 23 -23.16 -48.55 10.51
C THR A 23 -21.86 -47.79 10.77
N TYR A 24 -21.84 -46.47 10.56
CA TYR A 24 -20.61 -45.69 10.67
C TYR A 24 -20.51 -44.96 12.01
N ASP A 25 -19.28 -44.72 12.49
CA ASP A 25 -19.07 -44.08 13.79
C ASP A 25 -19.53 -42.62 13.82
N PHE A 26 -19.49 -41.91 12.70
CA PHE A 26 -20.03 -40.55 12.62
C PHE A 26 -21.55 -40.53 12.82
N GLU A 27 -22.27 -41.60 12.49
CA GLU A 27 -23.73 -41.69 12.67
C GLU A 27 -24.12 -41.85 14.14
N LYS A 28 -23.18 -42.32 14.96
CA LYS A 28 -23.33 -42.39 16.41
C LYS A 28 -23.15 -41.02 17.08
N GLN A 29 -22.59 -40.03 16.37
CA GLN A 29 -22.38 -38.69 16.91
C GLN A 29 -23.71 -37.95 17.12
N LYS A 30 -23.75 -37.07 18.14
CA LYS A 30 -24.95 -36.33 18.54
C LYS A 30 -25.59 -35.52 17.40
N TRP A 31 -24.78 -34.91 16.54
CA TRP A 31 -25.28 -34.15 15.39
C TRP A 31 -25.97 -35.04 14.33
N ALA A 32 -25.44 -36.24 14.07
CA ALA A 32 -26.01 -37.17 13.11
C ALA A 32 -27.29 -37.81 13.65
N GLN A 33 -27.34 -38.09 14.95
CA GLN A 33 -28.56 -38.53 15.65
C GLN A 33 -29.67 -37.47 15.57
N LYS A 34 -29.33 -36.17 15.74
CA LYS A 34 -30.28 -35.04 15.56
C LYS A 34 -30.84 -35.00 14.14
N GLN A 35 -29.99 -35.12 13.13
CA GLN A 35 -30.40 -35.14 11.73
C GLN A 35 -31.34 -36.33 11.44
N ARG A 36 -30.96 -37.52 11.89
CA ARG A 36 -31.76 -38.74 11.75
C ARG A 36 -33.13 -38.64 12.43
N PHE A 37 -33.18 -38.07 13.63
CA PHE A 37 -34.45 -37.79 14.32
C PHE A 37 -35.28 -36.73 13.57
N GLY A 38 -34.65 -35.70 13.01
CA GLY A 38 -35.32 -34.70 12.17
C GLY A 38 -35.94 -35.28 10.90
N THR A 39 -35.28 -36.25 10.27
CA THR A 39 -35.77 -36.89 9.04
C THR A 39 -36.84 -37.95 9.30
N PHE A 40 -36.63 -38.84 10.27
CA PHE A 40 -37.48 -40.02 10.49
C PHE A 40 -38.38 -39.91 11.73
N GLY A 41 -38.24 -38.85 12.52
CA GLY A 41 -39.00 -38.64 13.75
C GLY A 41 -38.77 -39.74 14.79
N ILE A 42 -39.84 -40.07 15.52
CA ILE A 42 -39.82 -41.10 16.59
C ILE A 42 -39.46 -42.49 16.03
N LYS A 43 -39.80 -42.77 14.76
CA LYS A 43 -39.48 -44.05 14.10
C LYS A 43 -37.97 -44.30 14.00
N SER A 44 -37.15 -43.26 14.13
CA SER A 44 -35.68 -43.36 14.11
C SER A 44 -35.11 -44.18 15.26
N GLY A 45 -35.85 -44.36 16.37
CA GLY A 45 -35.39 -45.06 17.57
C GLY A 45 -34.33 -44.29 18.37
N VAL A 46 -34.09 -43.02 18.04
CA VAL A 46 -33.14 -42.16 18.75
C VAL A 46 -33.76 -41.67 20.06
N ASP A 47 -33.03 -41.79 21.17
CA ASP A 47 -33.46 -41.24 22.45
C ASP A 47 -33.45 -39.70 22.40
N ILE A 48 -34.58 -39.07 22.68
CA ILE A 48 -34.74 -37.62 22.63
C ILE A 48 -33.89 -36.94 23.70
N ARG A 49 -33.68 -37.59 24.84
CA ARG A 49 -32.94 -37.02 25.99
C ARG A 49 -31.49 -36.70 25.64
N THR A 50 -30.87 -37.52 24.80
CA THR A 50 -29.47 -37.35 24.38
C THR A 50 -29.28 -36.23 23.36
N LEU A 51 -30.36 -35.75 22.72
CA LEU A 51 -30.31 -34.68 21.73
C LEU A 51 -30.17 -33.30 22.39
N TRP A 52 -30.70 -33.14 23.59
CA TRP A 52 -30.59 -31.88 24.33
C TRP A 52 -29.13 -31.62 24.75
N PRO A 53 -28.70 -30.35 24.80
CA PRO A 53 -27.41 -30.00 25.36
C PRO A 53 -27.27 -30.51 26.80
N THR A 54 -26.08 -30.98 27.16
CA THR A 54 -25.81 -31.31 28.57
C THR A 54 -25.57 -30.03 29.37
N VAL A 55 -25.64 -30.12 30.69
CA VAL A 55 -25.36 -28.98 31.57
C VAL A 55 -23.94 -28.44 31.33
N GLU A 56 -22.97 -29.33 31.14
CA GLU A 56 -21.58 -28.98 30.81
C GLU A 56 -21.49 -28.21 29.49
N GLU A 57 -22.11 -28.70 28.41
CA GLU A 57 -22.14 -28.00 27.11
C GLU A 57 -22.77 -26.59 27.23
N VAL A 58 -23.79 -26.43 28.07
CA VAL A 58 -24.44 -25.14 28.33
C VAL A 58 -23.53 -24.20 29.13
N GLU A 59 -22.80 -24.72 30.11
CA GLU A 59 -21.86 -23.95 30.92
C GLU A 59 -20.65 -23.51 30.10
N GLU A 60 -20.10 -24.39 29.26
CA GLU A 60 -19.05 -24.07 28.30
C GLU A 60 -19.50 -22.96 27.35
N ALA A 61 -20.70 -23.09 26.76
CA ALA A 61 -21.26 -22.06 25.89
C ALA A 61 -21.42 -20.70 26.59
N LYS A 62 -21.79 -20.69 27.88
CA LYS A 62 -21.85 -19.47 28.70
C LYS A 62 -20.46 -18.92 29.00
N ALA A 63 -19.49 -19.78 29.28
CA ALA A 63 -18.11 -19.40 29.58
C ALA A 63 -17.41 -18.74 28.38
N LEU A 64 -17.75 -19.17 27.16
CA LEU A 64 -17.23 -18.56 25.92
C LEU A 64 -17.69 -17.09 25.74
N LYS A 65 -18.72 -16.63 26.46
CA LYS A 65 -19.23 -15.24 26.46
C LYS A 65 -19.43 -14.66 25.05
N LEU A 66 -19.79 -15.52 24.07
CA LEU A 66 -20.04 -15.12 22.69
C LEU A 66 -21.23 -14.17 22.59
N TYR A 67 -22.20 -14.34 23.48
CA TYR A 67 -23.40 -13.52 23.56
C TYR A 67 -23.30 -12.53 24.72
N ARG A 68 -23.69 -11.28 24.44
CA ARG A 68 -23.80 -10.22 25.44
C ARG A 68 -25.24 -9.78 25.58
N LYS A 69 -25.57 -9.20 26.72
CA LYS A 69 -26.89 -8.57 26.89
C LYS A 69 -26.98 -7.35 25.97
N HIS A 70 -28.16 -7.15 25.41
CA HIS A 70 -28.42 -6.02 24.52
C HIS A 70 -28.09 -4.68 25.18
N SER A 71 -28.45 -4.49 26.45
CA SER A 71 -28.17 -3.26 27.21
C SER A 71 -26.68 -2.93 27.26
N GLU A 72 -25.84 -3.92 27.56
CA GLU A 72 -24.38 -3.74 27.64
C GLU A 72 -23.78 -3.39 26.27
N ALA A 73 -24.23 -4.08 25.21
CA ALA A 73 -23.79 -3.80 23.85
C ALA A 73 -24.19 -2.38 23.41
N PHE A 74 -25.40 -1.96 23.75
CA PHE A 74 -25.92 -0.62 23.45
C PHE A 74 -25.13 0.48 24.16
N GLU A 75 -24.83 0.31 25.45
CA GLU A 75 -24.02 1.28 26.19
C GLU A 75 -22.61 1.42 25.61
N ILE A 76 -21.98 0.32 25.22
CA ILE A 76 -20.67 0.33 24.57
C ILE A 76 -20.74 1.07 23.23
N ALA A 77 -21.76 0.80 22.42
CA ALA A 77 -21.96 1.46 21.14
C ALA A 77 -22.15 2.97 21.31
N LYS A 78 -23.01 3.39 22.25
CA LYS A 78 -23.28 4.80 22.55
C LYS A 78 -22.04 5.54 23.05
N LYS A 79 -21.22 4.91 23.89
CA LYS A 79 -19.94 5.49 24.34
C LYS A 79 -18.99 5.70 23.16
N ARG A 80 -18.82 4.67 22.32
CA ARG A 80 -17.98 4.77 21.11
C ARG A 80 -18.42 5.88 20.17
N GLU A 81 -19.72 6.02 19.96
CA GLU A 81 -20.28 7.09 19.14
C GLU A 81 -19.95 8.47 19.72
N SER A 82 -20.15 8.67 21.02
CA SER A 82 -19.80 9.92 21.70
C SER A 82 -18.30 10.24 21.63
N ASP A 83 -17.43 9.24 21.79
CA ASP A 83 -15.98 9.44 21.72
C ASP A 83 -15.53 9.77 20.30
N ASN A 84 -16.12 9.11 19.29
CA ASN A 84 -15.88 9.43 17.88
C ASN A 84 -16.34 10.86 17.54
N GLU A 85 -17.50 11.29 18.01
CA GLU A 85 -17.98 12.67 17.81
C GLU A 85 -17.04 13.70 18.43
N LYS A 86 -16.52 13.45 19.63
CA LYS A 86 -15.53 14.34 20.27
C LYS A 86 -14.24 14.40 19.46
N ALA A 87 -13.69 13.24 19.08
CA ALA A 87 -12.47 13.19 18.28
C ALA A 87 -12.62 13.89 16.93
N LEU A 88 -13.80 13.80 16.30
CA LEU A 88 -14.10 14.54 15.06
C LEU A 88 -14.17 16.05 15.31
N LYS A 89 -14.82 16.49 16.38
CA LYS A 89 -14.89 17.91 16.75
C LYS A 89 -13.51 18.49 17.03
N ASP A 90 -12.67 17.75 17.74
CA ASP A 90 -11.30 18.17 18.08
C ASP A 90 -10.45 18.29 16.81
N LYS A 91 -10.50 17.28 15.92
CA LYS A 91 -9.83 17.35 14.60
C LYS A 91 -10.30 18.54 13.77
N LEU A 92 -11.61 18.80 13.72
CA LEU A 92 -12.15 19.95 12.99
C LEU A 92 -11.73 21.29 13.62
N ALA A 93 -11.49 21.33 14.93
CA ALA A 93 -10.97 22.52 15.59
C ALA A 93 -9.48 22.73 15.27
N GLU A 94 -8.69 21.66 15.21
CA GLU A 94 -7.28 21.71 14.79
C GLU A 94 -7.13 22.15 13.33
N ILE A 95 -7.95 21.58 12.43
CA ILE A 95 -7.96 21.96 11.01
C ILE A 95 -8.26 23.45 10.86
N ARG A 96 -9.27 23.97 11.56
CA ARG A 96 -9.62 25.40 11.51
C ARG A 96 -8.48 26.30 11.97
N LYS A 97 -7.78 25.94 13.05
CA LYS A 97 -6.59 26.68 13.51
C LYS A 97 -5.47 26.64 12.47
N ASN A 98 -5.25 25.49 11.84
CA ASN A 98 -4.25 25.35 10.80
C ASN A 98 -4.61 26.15 9.53
N GLU A 99 -5.90 26.24 9.17
CA GLU A 99 -6.39 27.08 8.07
C GLU A 99 -6.16 28.57 8.35
N GLU A 100 -6.42 29.04 9.59
CA GLU A 100 -6.13 30.42 9.99
C GLU A 100 -4.63 30.75 9.92
N GLU A 101 -3.77 29.80 10.27
CA GLU A 101 -2.31 29.95 10.19
C GLU A 101 -1.74 29.72 8.78
N TYR A 102 -2.52 29.12 7.87
CA TYR A 102 -2.06 28.68 6.56
C TYR A 102 -1.54 29.84 5.71
N GLU A 103 -2.31 30.93 5.63
CA GLU A 103 -1.94 32.12 4.85
C GLU A 103 -0.62 32.73 5.31
N LYS A 104 -0.36 32.74 6.62
CA LYS A 104 0.91 33.23 7.18
C LYS A 104 2.08 32.32 6.82
N LYS A 105 1.93 31.01 7.01
CA LYS A 105 2.95 30.01 6.66
C LYS A 105 3.24 29.99 5.17
N LEU A 106 2.22 30.21 4.34
CA LEU A 106 2.37 30.29 2.88
C LEU A 106 3.19 31.53 2.48
N ALA A 107 2.91 32.69 3.08
CA ALA A 107 3.70 33.89 2.86
C ALA A 107 5.16 33.71 3.31
N GLU A 108 5.39 33.13 4.50
CA GLU A 108 6.74 32.79 4.98
C GLU A 108 7.46 31.84 4.02
N TYR A 109 6.77 30.83 3.49
CA TYR A 109 7.33 29.89 2.52
C TYR A 109 7.77 30.58 1.23
N TYR A 110 6.92 31.42 0.63
CA TYR A 110 7.29 32.16 -0.59
C TYR A 110 8.48 33.10 -0.35
N THR A 111 8.48 33.84 0.76
CA THR A 111 9.64 34.69 1.08
C THR A 111 10.92 33.88 1.33
N SER A 112 10.81 32.66 1.87
CA SER A 112 11.95 31.76 2.02
C SER A 112 12.43 31.20 0.68
N GLN A 113 11.51 30.87 -0.25
CA GLN A 113 11.87 30.44 -1.60
C GLN A 113 12.53 31.56 -2.38
N GLU A 114 11.98 32.77 -2.35
CA GLU A 114 12.59 33.94 -3.00
C GLU A 114 13.98 34.25 -2.44
N LYS A 115 14.17 34.08 -1.12
CA LYS A 115 15.51 34.16 -0.52
C LYS A 115 16.41 33.04 -1.01
N VAL A 116 15.96 31.80 -1.04
CA VAL A 116 16.76 30.66 -1.53
C VAL A 116 17.10 30.79 -3.02
N GLU A 117 16.19 31.31 -3.85
CA GLU A 117 16.44 31.58 -5.27
C GLU A 117 17.31 32.82 -5.50
N GLY A 118 17.19 33.82 -4.64
CA GLY A 118 18.09 34.99 -4.61
C GLY A 118 19.48 34.67 -4.04
N GLU A 119 19.55 33.70 -3.13
CA GLU A 119 20.77 33.18 -2.49
C GLU A 119 21.38 32.01 -3.24
N LYS A 120 20.73 31.48 -4.30
CA LYS A 120 21.44 30.77 -5.39
C LYS A 120 22.45 31.76 -5.94
N SER A 121 23.61 31.69 -5.33
CA SER A 121 24.60 32.74 -5.36
C SER A 121 25.05 32.92 -6.80
N GLU A 122 25.56 34.09 -7.14
CA GLU A 122 26.26 34.26 -8.42
C GLU A 122 27.32 33.16 -8.62
N GLN A 123 27.87 32.61 -7.52
CA GLN A 123 28.81 31.49 -7.55
C GLN A 123 28.17 30.18 -8.03
N ASP A 124 26.94 29.85 -7.61
CA ASP A 124 26.23 28.65 -8.07
C ASP A 124 25.86 28.77 -9.56
N LYS A 125 25.42 29.95 -10.01
CA LYS A 125 25.16 30.23 -11.44
C LYS A 125 26.42 30.16 -12.29
N ILE A 126 27.58 30.54 -11.73
CA ILE A 126 28.87 30.43 -12.39
C ILE A 126 29.31 28.96 -12.45
N GLN A 127 29.12 28.18 -11.38
CA GLN A 127 29.43 26.76 -11.34
C GLN A 127 28.54 25.97 -12.32
N GLU A 128 27.23 26.21 -12.34
CA GLU A 128 26.30 25.58 -13.30
C GLU A 128 26.65 25.88 -14.76
N ARG A 129 27.05 27.13 -15.07
CA ARG A 129 27.55 27.49 -16.41
C ARG A 129 28.80 26.71 -16.78
N ARG A 130 29.79 26.63 -15.86
CA ARG A 130 31.03 25.87 -16.08
C ARG A 130 30.77 24.38 -16.31
N ILE A 131 29.83 23.78 -15.57
CA ILE A 131 29.46 22.37 -15.70
C ILE A 131 28.81 22.13 -17.07
N ARG A 132 27.90 23.01 -17.49
CA ARG A 132 27.23 22.91 -18.79
C ARG A 132 28.21 23.03 -19.96
N GLU A 133 29.15 23.96 -19.89
CA GLU A 133 30.18 24.13 -20.92
C GLU A 133 31.09 22.89 -21.09
N ILE A 134 31.44 22.22 -19.98
CA ILE A 134 32.22 20.97 -20.02
C ILE A 134 31.36 19.84 -20.58
N GLN A 135 30.09 19.75 -20.18
CA GLN A 135 29.17 18.75 -20.70
C GLN A 135 28.94 18.90 -22.22
N GLU A 136 28.82 20.13 -22.73
CA GLU A 136 28.68 20.40 -24.17
C GLU A 136 29.94 20.02 -24.95
N TYR A 137 31.13 20.27 -24.39
CA TYR A 137 32.40 19.97 -25.06
C TYR A 137 32.77 18.48 -25.03
N PHE A 138 32.52 17.77 -23.91
CA PHE A 138 32.88 16.36 -23.76
C PHE A 138 31.73 15.38 -24.06
N GLY A 139 30.48 15.84 -24.05
CA GLY A 139 29.30 15.04 -24.42
C GLY A 139 28.78 14.08 -23.34
N TYR A 140 29.37 14.07 -22.14
CA TYR A 140 28.91 13.29 -21.00
C TYR A 140 28.93 14.11 -19.71
N TRP A 141 28.08 13.72 -18.75
CA TRP A 141 27.94 14.41 -17.48
C TRP A 141 29.07 14.02 -16.52
N ILE A 142 29.70 15.03 -15.92
CA ILE A 142 30.83 14.88 -14.98
C ILE A 142 30.50 15.63 -13.70
N ASP A 143 30.73 14.97 -12.56
CA ASP A 143 30.54 15.58 -11.25
C ASP A 143 31.55 16.72 -10.99
N PRO A 144 31.13 17.89 -10.49
CA PRO A 144 32.02 19.03 -10.23
C PRO A 144 33.03 18.79 -9.10
N LYS A 145 32.80 17.74 -8.30
CA LYS A 145 33.65 17.33 -7.17
C LYS A 145 34.68 16.28 -7.58
N ASP A 146 34.62 15.77 -8.81
CA ASP A 146 35.59 14.82 -9.32
C ASP A 146 36.89 15.55 -9.73
N PRO A 147 38.08 15.11 -9.29
CA PRO A 147 39.37 15.65 -9.73
C PRO A 147 39.55 15.72 -11.26
N ARG A 148 38.80 14.93 -12.03
CA ARG A 148 38.80 14.95 -13.50
C ARG A 148 38.24 16.26 -14.05
N PHE A 149 37.33 16.92 -13.35
CA PHE A 149 36.71 18.18 -13.79
C PHE A 149 37.77 19.27 -14.01
N ASP A 150 38.70 19.43 -13.07
CA ASP A 150 39.78 20.43 -13.16
C ASP A 150 40.77 20.13 -14.29
N VAL A 151 41.00 18.86 -14.59
CA VAL A 151 41.88 18.43 -15.69
C VAL A 151 41.22 18.73 -17.04
N MET A 152 39.93 18.41 -17.17
CA MET A 152 39.14 18.64 -18.38
C MET A 152 38.94 20.14 -18.67
N LEU A 153 38.76 20.97 -17.63
CA LEU A 153 38.69 22.42 -17.75
C LEU A 153 40.01 23.00 -18.30
N LYS A 154 41.15 22.56 -17.77
CA LYS A 154 42.48 22.98 -18.24
C LYS A 154 42.76 22.52 -19.68
N GLN A 155 42.25 21.36 -20.08
CA GLN A 155 42.37 20.89 -21.47
C GLN A 155 41.57 21.78 -22.43
N LYS A 156 40.31 22.11 -22.11
CA LYS A 156 39.49 23.04 -22.89
C LYS A 156 40.18 24.41 -23.04
N GLU A 157 40.63 25.02 -21.94
CA GLU A 157 41.30 26.33 -22.00
C GLU A 157 42.60 26.30 -22.83
N ALA A 158 43.34 25.18 -22.79
CA ALA A 158 44.55 25.03 -23.58
C ALA A 158 44.25 24.88 -25.08
N GLU A 159 43.14 24.22 -25.43
CA GLU A 159 42.69 24.09 -26.82
C GLU A 159 42.12 25.38 -27.38
N GLU A 160 41.30 26.12 -26.61
CA GLU A 160 40.82 27.44 -27.01
C GLU A 160 41.98 28.42 -27.22
N LYS A 161 42.98 28.43 -26.32
CA LYS A 161 44.20 29.26 -26.48
C LYS A 161 45.01 28.85 -27.71
N LYS A 162 45.03 27.58 -28.08
CA LYS A 162 45.68 27.10 -29.32
C LYS A 162 44.88 27.50 -30.55
N ALA A 163 43.55 27.35 -30.50
CA ALA A 163 42.63 27.74 -31.57
C ALA A 163 42.68 29.25 -31.81
N GLU A 164 42.70 30.09 -30.77
CA GLU A 164 42.88 31.53 -30.90
C GLU A 164 44.23 31.91 -31.51
N LYS A 165 45.31 31.23 -31.11
CA LYS A 165 46.64 31.47 -31.69
C LYS A 165 46.68 31.06 -33.16
N LEU A 166 46.00 29.99 -33.54
CA LEU A 166 45.86 29.54 -34.92
C LEU A 166 44.96 30.49 -35.73
N ALA A 167 43.84 30.94 -35.18
CA ALA A 167 42.95 31.92 -35.81
C ALA A 167 43.65 33.26 -36.01
N LYS A 168 44.38 33.77 -35.02
CA LYS A 168 45.20 34.99 -35.14
C LYS A 168 46.28 34.84 -36.20
N ARG A 169 46.94 33.67 -36.29
CA ARG A 169 47.91 33.38 -37.36
C ARG A 169 47.25 33.31 -38.74
N GLN A 170 46.10 32.66 -38.86
CA GLN A 170 45.33 32.58 -40.10
C GLN A 170 44.76 33.93 -40.53
N GLU A 171 44.37 34.80 -39.61
CA GLU A 171 43.96 36.18 -39.93
C GLU A 171 45.14 37.02 -40.43
N ILE A 172 46.32 36.85 -39.82
CA ILE A 172 47.55 37.50 -40.29
C ILE A 172 47.94 36.96 -41.68
N GLU A 173 47.81 35.66 -41.93
CA GLU A 173 48.08 35.04 -43.23
C GLU A 173 47.05 35.45 -44.28
N LYS A 174 45.75 35.51 -43.95
CA LYS A 174 44.70 36.02 -44.85
C LYS A 174 44.91 37.50 -45.18
N LYS A 175 45.34 38.32 -44.23
CA LYS A 175 45.73 39.72 -44.49
C LYS A 175 46.98 39.83 -45.37
N LYS A 176 47.94 38.90 -45.25
CA LYS A 176 49.12 38.83 -46.13
C LYS A 176 48.79 38.32 -47.54
N ILE A 177 47.86 37.38 -47.68
CA ILE A 177 47.40 36.87 -48.98
C ILE A 177 46.50 37.92 -49.69
N ALA A 178 45.67 38.66 -48.95
CA ALA A 178 44.86 39.75 -49.48
C ALA A 178 45.67 41.03 -49.82
N ALA A 179 46.88 41.19 -49.28
CA ALA A 179 47.81 42.26 -49.63
C ALA A 179 48.91 41.80 -50.62
N GLY A 180 48.84 40.55 -51.09
CA GLY A 180 49.80 39.88 -51.97
C GLY A 180 49.20 39.43 -53.30
N VAL A 181 48.18 40.14 -53.78
CA VAL A 181 47.66 40.21 -55.17
C VAL A 181 47.39 41.68 -55.44
#